data_AF-A0A2P6VGG8-F1
#
_entry.id   AF-A0A2P6VGG8-F1
#
_cell.length_a   1.000
_cell.length_b   1.000
_cell.length_c   1.000
_cell.angle_alpha   90.00
_cell.angle_beta   90.00
_cell.angle_gamma   90.00
#
_symmetry.space_group_name_H-M   'P 1'
#
loop_
_entity.id
_entity.type
_entity.pdbx_description
1 polymer ?
#
loop_
_entity_poly.entity_id
_entity_poly.type
_entity_poly.pdbx_seq_one_letter_code
_entity_poly.pdbx_strand_id
1 'polypeptide(L)'
;MLRASLCAAVVAAALLVSTAAAAPLGEWTSGTAVPFGGPTDGQDPHQPSGGLKAGSCGYGELSQQAWPYWSAIAVGPGHPLAANASRSPLGGCGACVELQCDPRPGFEGRCPDGAAATSLVALVTDTCTSCAPDRVTLHYLSFQQKLSSPEGGEVGIRWRQVECAAPSPGIVADIDTYRATEGGYLRLSLEQVAGTGAIAAVELRRSPLAGDRLSLAGTTWSRMLNSWGAKWELSGLPEGPLDLRVTSDRGEALVAREAIKQAGVVGSITLPIQFSVAEQAGTADGRTTAEVVPAAASSCNATLADLLRDRPQLSTLLGHLESTGLLTLLQDPTATVTLFAPTNDAWAKVARAADLTDREVLQQVLAFHIVQGQVVIPSTQQMLPEDLASGGVLLNIDTLNGAPLQVFAGPAGIALRDGSALTPDAIVVSANNFACSSVLNEVEAVPLPYS
;
A
#
# COMPACT_ATOMS: atom_id res chain seq x y z
N MET A 1 63.26 4.46 44.26
CA MET A 1 63.07 4.72 42.81
C MET A 1 62.71 3.37 42.20
N LEU A 2 61.60 3.08 41.53
CA LEU A 2 60.46 3.82 40.96
C LEU A 2 59.26 2.85 41.03
N ARG A 3 58.07 3.32 41.42
CA ARG A 3 56.82 2.56 41.31
C ARG A 3 56.36 2.61 39.84
N ALA A 4 56.17 1.45 39.22
CA ALA A 4 55.65 1.35 37.86
C ALA A 4 54.16 1.73 37.85
N SER A 5 53.83 2.84 37.17
CA SER A 5 52.46 3.26 36.90
C SER A 5 51.99 2.58 35.62
N LEU A 6 50.92 1.79 35.70
CA LEU A 6 50.18 1.30 34.54
C LEU A 6 49.30 2.45 34.02
N CYS A 7 49.69 3.06 32.90
CA CYS A 7 48.80 3.95 32.14
C CYS A 7 47.80 3.08 31.37
N ALA A 8 46.54 3.09 31.81
CA ALA A 8 45.43 2.61 30.99
C ALA A 8 45.17 3.61 29.86
N ALA A 9 45.49 3.22 28.63
CA ALA A 9 45.12 3.98 27.44
C ALA A 9 43.61 3.80 27.20
N VAL A 10 42.83 4.85 27.45
CA VAL A 10 41.43 4.93 27.05
C VAL A 10 41.42 5.21 25.55
N VAL A 11 41.17 4.17 24.74
CA VAL A 11 40.86 4.33 23.32
C VAL A 11 39.42 4.84 23.24
N ALA A 12 39.25 6.14 23.01
CA ALA A 12 37.97 6.71 22.65
C ALA A 12 37.63 6.23 21.22
N ALA A 13 36.78 5.21 21.12
CA ALA A 13 36.17 4.82 19.86
C ALA A 13 35.22 5.96 19.44
N ALA A 14 35.65 6.77 18.48
CA ALA A 14 34.78 7.70 17.78
C ALA A 14 33.73 6.86 17.04
N LEU A 15 32.48 6.90 17.52
CA LEU A 15 31.33 6.42 16.78
C LEU A 15 31.21 7.31 15.53
N LEU A 16 31.76 6.84 14.41
CA LEU A 16 31.39 7.32 13.09
C LEU A 16 29.91 6.97 12.93
N VAL A 17 29.04 7.95 13.13
CA VAL A 17 27.67 7.89 12.61
C VAL A 17 27.83 7.90 11.10
N SER A 18 27.89 6.72 10.48
CA SER A 18 27.66 6.61 9.05
C SER A 18 26.23 7.05 8.83
N THR A 19 26.04 8.21 8.22
CA THR A 19 24.77 8.54 7.59
C THR A 19 24.56 7.47 6.53
N ALA A 20 23.74 6.47 6.83
CA ALA A 20 23.38 5.42 5.89
C ALA A 20 22.84 6.11 4.63
N ALA A 21 23.52 5.91 3.50
CA ALA A 21 23.07 6.45 2.23
C ALA A 21 21.79 5.70 1.84
N ALA A 22 20.78 6.42 1.39
CA ALA A 22 19.53 5.81 0.93
C ALA A 22 19.80 4.71 -0.11
N ALA A 23 19.17 3.55 0.05
CA ALA A 23 19.42 2.39 -0.81
C ALA A 23 19.04 2.72 -2.28
N PRO A 24 19.92 2.46 -3.25
CA PRO A 24 19.67 2.81 -4.64
C PRO A 24 18.61 1.93 -5.28
N LEU A 25 17.70 2.54 -6.03
CA LEU A 25 16.64 1.88 -6.80
C LEU A 25 16.89 1.89 -8.31
N GLY A 26 17.96 2.58 -8.74
CA GLY A 26 18.37 2.65 -10.13
C GLY A 26 19.83 3.09 -10.27
N GLU A 27 20.31 3.02 -11.51
CA GLU A 27 21.65 3.47 -11.88
C GLU A 27 21.73 5.00 -11.98
N TRP A 28 22.95 5.51 -11.85
CA TRP A 28 23.22 6.93 -12.05
C TRP A 28 22.96 7.35 -13.50
N THR A 29 22.16 8.40 -13.65
CA THR A 29 21.80 9.00 -14.93
C THR A 29 22.24 10.46 -14.94
N SER A 30 22.70 10.95 -16.10
CA SER A 30 23.06 12.36 -16.27
C SER A 30 21.82 13.23 -16.42
N GLY A 31 21.83 14.42 -15.82
CA GLY A 31 20.76 15.42 -16.00
C GLY A 31 21.22 16.82 -15.61
N THR A 32 20.30 17.76 -15.53
CA THR A 32 20.59 19.15 -15.17
C THR A 32 19.70 19.62 -14.03
N ALA A 33 20.19 20.54 -13.22
CA ALA A 33 19.43 21.13 -12.12
C ALA A 33 19.42 22.65 -12.22
N VAL A 34 18.27 23.26 -11.94
CA VAL A 34 18.08 24.71 -11.85
C VAL A 34 17.42 25.08 -10.52
N PRO A 35 17.79 26.21 -9.89
CA PRO A 35 17.10 26.71 -8.71
C PRO A 35 15.69 27.20 -9.09
N PHE A 36 14.74 27.10 -8.17
CA PHE A 36 13.40 27.63 -8.32
C PHE A 36 12.94 28.32 -7.04
N GLY A 37 12.17 29.41 -7.18
CA GLY A 37 11.51 30.03 -6.04
C GLY A 37 12.35 31.05 -5.30
N GLY A 38 13.38 31.59 -5.95
CA GLY A 38 14.24 32.63 -5.41
C GLY A 38 14.19 33.95 -6.18
N PRO A 39 15.13 34.86 -5.92
CA PRO A 39 15.12 36.22 -6.47
C PRO A 39 15.16 36.27 -8.00
N THR A 40 15.75 35.27 -8.66
CA THR A 40 15.80 35.15 -10.13
C THR A 40 14.41 35.05 -10.75
N ASP A 41 13.44 34.49 -10.03
CA ASP A 41 12.06 34.32 -10.46
C ASP A 41 11.12 35.34 -9.79
N GLY A 42 11.66 36.37 -9.13
CA GLY A 42 10.91 37.39 -8.41
C GLY A 42 10.23 36.89 -7.12
N GLN A 43 10.68 35.76 -6.58
CA GLN A 43 10.12 35.15 -5.37
C GLN A 43 11.04 35.37 -4.15
N ASP A 44 10.45 35.37 -2.96
CA ASP A 44 11.22 35.36 -1.70
C ASP A 44 11.72 33.93 -1.44
N PRO A 45 13.05 33.68 -1.43
CA PRO A 45 13.60 32.34 -1.20
C PRO A 45 13.31 31.77 0.19
N HIS A 46 12.87 32.60 1.14
CA HIS A 46 12.48 32.19 2.49
C HIS A 46 11.00 31.88 2.62
N GLN A 47 10.24 31.92 1.53
CA GLN A 47 8.83 31.56 1.48
C GLN A 47 8.61 30.31 0.61
N PRO A 48 7.68 29.41 0.97
CA PRO A 48 7.33 28.28 0.11
C PRO A 48 6.90 28.75 -1.29
N SER A 49 7.37 28.08 -2.33
CA SER A 49 7.04 28.37 -3.73
C SER A 49 7.12 27.11 -4.59
N GLY A 50 6.42 27.11 -5.74
CA GLY A 50 6.36 25.96 -6.65
C GLY A 50 5.82 24.70 -5.98
N GLY A 51 6.49 23.57 -6.22
CA GLY A 51 6.21 22.26 -5.62
C GLY A 51 6.22 22.19 -4.08
N LEU A 52 6.44 23.31 -3.39
CA LEU A 52 6.29 23.45 -1.93
C LEU A 52 4.98 24.11 -1.48
N LYS A 53 4.13 24.64 -2.37
CA LYS A 53 2.80 25.22 -2.02
C LYS A 53 1.64 24.40 -2.59
N ALA A 54 1.75 24.11 -3.88
CA ALA A 54 0.73 23.40 -4.65
C ALA A 54 1.40 22.81 -5.89
N GLY A 55 2.18 21.75 -5.68
CA GLY A 55 2.77 20.99 -6.77
C GLY A 55 1.78 20.06 -7.44
N SER A 56 2.12 19.58 -8.64
CA SER A 56 1.37 18.62 -9.42
C SER A 56 1.14 17.27 -8.70
N CYS A 57 1.89 17.00 -7.64
CA CYS A 57 1.68 15.82 -6.79
C CYS A 57 0.65 16.03 -5.68
N GLY A 58 0.19 17.26 -5.43
CA GLY A 58 -0.91 17.50 -4.50
C GLY A 58 -0.56 17.38 -3.00
N TYR A 59 0.71 17.47 -2.60
CA TYR A 59 1.11 17.48 -1.19
C TYR A 59 0.77 18.78 -0.43
N GLY A 60 0.23 19.79 -1.11
CA GLY A 60 -0.03 21.08 -0.47
C GLY A 60 1.25 21.82 -0.07
N GLU A 61 1.19 22.54 1.06
CA GLU A 61 2.31 23.35 1.54
C GLU A 61 3.30 22.52 2.38
N LEU A 62 4.52 22.36 1.87
CA LEU A 62 5.59 21.63 2.55
C LEU A 62 6.42 22.56 3.44
N SER A 63 6.64 22.14 4.69
CA SER A 63 7.39 22.90 5.68
C SER A 63 8.90 22.80 5.47
N GLN A 64 9.62 23.88 5.80
CA GLN A 64 11.08 23.87 5.89
C GLN A 64 11.57 23.03 7.09
N GLN A 65 10.73 22.89 8.12
CA GLN A 65 11.08 22.27 9.40
C GLN A 65 10.72 20.79 9.45
N ALA A 66 9.90 20.32 8.52
CA ALA A 66 9.56 18.92 8.37
C ALA A 66 10.26 18.34 7.14
N TRP A 67 10.47 17.03 7.13
CA TRP A 67 10.97 16.34 5.94
C TRP A 67 10.05 16.65 4.73
N PRO A 68 10.60 16.93 3.53
CA PRO A 68 12.01 16.79 3.13
C PRO A 68 12.88 18.05 3.35
N TYR A 69 12.49 18.96 4.25
CA TYR A 69 13.21 20.19 4.58
C TYR A 69 13.44 21.07 3.35
N TRP A 70 12.37 21.30 2.58
CA TRP A 70 12.40 21.94 1.26
C TRP A 70 13.34 21.30 0.23
N SER A 71 13.86 20.09 0.48
CA SER A 71 14.55 19.29 -0.54
C SER A 71 13.49 18.68 -1.45
N ALA A 72 12.79 19.52 -2.19
CA ALA A 72 11.70 19.15 -3.09
C ALA A 72 12.05 19.57 -4.51
N ILE A 73 11.70 18.72 -5.47
CA ILE A 73 11.98 18.94 -6.88
C ILE A 73 10.73 18.85 -7.74
N ALA A 74 10.77 19.57 -8.86
CA ALA A 74 9.90 19.30 -9.99
C ALA A 74 10.70 18.64 -11.12
N VAL A 75 10.07 17.71 -11.84
CA VAL A 75 10.68 17.02 -12.98
C VAL A 75 10.00 17.38 -14.29
N GLY A 76 10.72 17.37 -15.42
CA GLY A 76 10.12 17.64 -16.74
C GLY A 76 9.13 16.55 -17.19
N PRO A 77 8.21 16.80 -18.16
CA PRO A 77 7.17 15.84 -18.55
C PRO A 77 7.69 14.56 -19.20
N GLY A 78 8.88 14.61 -19.81
CA GLY A 78 9.58 13.46 -20.39
C GLY A 78 10.48 12.71 -19.39
N HIS A 79 10.55 13.17 -18.14
CA HIS A 79 11.36 12.52 -17.11
C HIS A 79 10.76 11.16 -16.73
N PRO A 80 11.57 10.12 -16.43
CA PRO A 80 11.06 8.80 -16.03
C PRO A 80 10.16 8.82 -14.78
N LEU A 81 10.34 9.84 -13.94
CA LEU A 81 9.54 10.09 -12.73
C LEU A 81 8.48 11.19 -12.93
N ALA A 82 8.17 11.58 -14.16
CA ALA A 82 7.09 12.53 -14.40
C ALA A 82 5.74 11.92 -14.03
N ALA A 83 4.85 12.75 -13.48
CA ALA A 83 3.45 12.39 -13.26
C ALA A 83 2.67 12.40 -14.59
N ASN A 84 3.14 11.66 -15.60
CA ASN A 84 2.38 11.41 -16.82
C ASN A 84 1.60 10.08 -16.68
N ALA A 85 0.33 10.11 -17.05
CA ALA A 85 -0.73 9.18 -16.65
C ALA A 85 -0.62 7.75 -17.22
N SER A 86 0.58 7.22 -17.49
CA SER A 86 0.79 5.89 -18.08
C SER A 86 1.42 4.86 -17.14
N ARG A 87 1.91 5.25 -15.97
CA ARG A 87 2.35 4.32 -14.92
C ARG A 87 1.50 4.51 -13.68
N SER A 88 0.44 3.70 -13.60
CA SER A 88 -0.41 3.62 -12.42
C SER A 88 0.27 2.74 -11.35
N PRO A 89 0.17 3.10 -10.05
CA PRO A 89 -0.31 4.38 -9.53
C PRO A 89 0.83 5.09 -8.78
N LEU A 90 0.89 6.40 -8.98
CA LEU A 90 1.98 7.31 -8.59
C LEU A 90 3.19 7.29 -9.51
N GLY A 91 2.99 7.80 -10.73
CA GLY A 91 4.09 8.30 -11.54
C GLY A 91 4.91 9.30 -10.73
N GLY A 92 6.07 8.87 -10.23
CA GLY A 92 7.11 9.65 -9.52
C GLY A 92 6.73 10.47 -8.28
N CYS A 93 5.47 10.83 -8.05
CA CYS A 93 5.07 11.61 -6.88
C CYS A 93 5.38 10.88 -5.59
N GLY A 94 6.16 11.51 -4.73
CA GLY A 94 6.62 10.90 -3.48
C GLY A 94 7.90 10.08 -3.63
N ALA A 95 8.40 9.88 -4.86
CA ALA A 95 9.68 9.21 -5.08
C ALA A 95 10.84 10.09 -4.61
N CYS A 96 11.85 9.45 -4.04
CA CYS A 96 13.09 10.09 -3.65
C CYS A 96 14.16 9.91 -4.71
N VAL A 97 14.86 10.99 -5.01
CA VAL A 97 16.04 10.97 -5.89
C VAL A 97 17.25 11.46 -5.13
N GLU A 98 18.36 10.75 -5.32
CA GLU A 98 19.66 11.22 -4.90
C GLU A 98 20.25 12.05 -6.04
N LEU A 99 20.56 13.31 -5.75
CA LEU A 99 21.18 14.26 -6.65
C LEU A 99 22.63 14.47 -6.24
N GLN A 100 23.52 14.42 -7.22
CA GLN A 100 24.91 14.78 -7.03
C GLN A 100 25.37 15.72 -8.13
N CYS A 101 26.09 16.77 -7.74
CA CYS A 101 26.67 17.70 -8.69
C CYS A 101 27.73 17.01 -9.57
N ASP A 102 27.66 17.24 -10.88
CA ASP A 102 28.59 16.71 -11.87
C ASP A 102 29.39 17.88 -12.48
N PRO A 103 30.72 17.97 -12.24
CA PRO A 103 31.56 19.08 -12.67
C PRO A 103 31.89 19.07 -14.17
N ARG A 104 31.12 18.35 -14.99
CA ARG A 104 31.29 18.31 -16.44
C ARG A 104 31.17 19.72 -17.06
N PRO A 105 31.93 20.02 -18.13
CA PRO A 105 31.92 21.34 -18.75
C PRO A 105 30.58 21.64 -19.44
N GLY A 106 30.32 22.92 -19.70
CA GLY A 106 29.15 23.39 -20.45
C GLY A 106 28.06 24.08 -19.62
N PHE A 107 28.28 24.28 -18.32
CA PHE A 107 27.34 24.92 -17.40
C PHE A 107 28.01 26.11 -16.70
N GLU A 108 27.25 27.17 -16.43
CA GLU A 108 27.73 28.32 -15.65
C GLU A 108 27.78 28.00 -14.15
N GLY A 109 26.85 27.16 -13.66
CA GLY A 109 26.86 26.60 -12.31
C GLY A 109 28.08 25.72 -12.06
N ARG A 110 28.64 25.84 -10.86
CA ARG A 110 29.84 25.10 -10.44
C ARG A 110 29.53 24.23 -9.24
N CYS A 111 30.05 23.01 -9.28
CA CYS A 111 30.00 22.14 -8.12
C CYS A 111 30.85 22.69 -6.97
N PRO A 112 30.36 22.60 -5.73
CA PRO A 112 31.15 22.92 -4.55
C PRO A 112 32.49 22.18 -4.50
N ASP A 113 33.51 22.76 -3.88
CA ASP A 113 34.78 22.07 -3.67
C ASP A 113 34.56 20.78 -2.85
N GLY A 114 34.97 19.63 -3.38
CA GLY A 114 34.70 18.31 -2.76
C GLY A 114 33.35 17.68 -3.11
N ALA A 115 32.55 18.27 -4.02
CA ALA A 115 31.21 17.81 -4.41
C ALA A 115 31.12 16.39 -5.01
N ALA A 116 32.24 15.78 -5.37
CA ALA A 116 32.27 14.35 -5.69
C ALA A 116 31.86 13.45 -4.50
N ALA A 117 31.68 14.01 -3.29
CA ALA A 117 31.28 13.29 -2.08
C ALA A 117 29.94 13.72 -1.45
N THR A 118 29.31 14.84 -1.84
CA THR A 118 28.09 15.33 -1.19
C THR A 118 26.85 15.07 -2.05
N SER A 119 26.01 14.14 -1.61
CA SER A 119 24.71 13.85 -2.23
C SER A 119 23.57 14.53 -1.47
N LEU A 120 22.54 14.94 -2.20
CA LEU A 120 21.27 15.43 -1.65
C LEU A 120 20.16 14.44 -2.01
N VAL A 121 19.39 13.98 -1.03
CA VAL A 121 18.12 13.31 -1.30
C VAL A 121 17.00 14.34 -1.37
N ALA A 122 16.26 14.36 -2.48
CA ALA A 122 15.14 15.24 -2.71
C ALA A 122 13.87 14.47 -3.10
N LEU A 123 12.72 15.02 -2.72
CA LEU A 123 11.40 14.46 -2.98
C LEU A 123 10.81 15.03 -4.28
N VAL A 124 10.25 14.18 -5.13
CA VAL A 124 9.47 14.63 -6.29
C VAL A 124 8.09 15.09 -5.83
N THR A 125 7.80 16.38 -5.98
CA THR A 125 6.54 16.99 -5.51
C THR A 125 5.78 17.72 -6.60
N ASP A 126 6.38 17.90 -7.78
CA ASP A 126 5.79 18.66 -8.86
C ASP A 126 6.30 18.21 -10.24
N THR A 127 5.65 18.68 -11.30
CA THR A 127 6.07 18.51 -12.69
C THR A 127 6.32 19.90 -13.29
N CYS A 128 7.54 20.14 -13.75
CA CYS A 128 7.88 21.36 -14.47
C CYS A 128 7.47 21.21 -15.94
N THR A 129 6.29 21.68 -16.33
CA THR A 129 5.69 21.45 -17.65
C THR A 129 6.50 21.97 -18.83
N SER A 130 7.36 22.98 -18.62
CA SER A 130 8.23 23.57 -19.63
C SER A 130 9.69 23.09 -19.56
N CYS A 131 10.03 22.23 -18.59
CA CYS A 131 11.39 21.72 -18.44
C CYS A 131 11.73 20.64 -19.46
N ALA A 132 13.02 20.58 -19.83
CA ALA A 132 13.57 19.47 -20.60
C ALA A 132 13.39 18.13 -19.84
N PRO A 133 13.33 16.98 -20.54
CA PRO A 133 13.12 15.66 -19.92
C PRO A 133 14.16 15.27 -18.85
N ASP A 134 15.38 15.76 -18.95
CA ASP A 134 16.51 15.48 -18.07
C ASP A 134 16.78 16.59 -17.04
N ARG A 135 15.91 17.60 -16.99
CA ARG A 135 16.02 18.73 -16.06
C ARG A 135 15.14 18.53 -14.83
N VAL A 136 15.72 18.81 -13.67
CA VAL A 136 15.01 18.95 -12.40
C VAL A 136 15.07 20.40 -11.90
N THR A 137 14.00 20.89 -11.29
CA THR A 137 14.04 22.14 -10.52
C THR A 137 14.21 21.79 -9.05
N LEU A 138 14.96 22.58 -8.30
CA LEU A 138 15.14 22.39 -6.86
C LEU A 138 14.89 23.71 -6.15
N HIS A 139 14.21 23.67 -5.00
CA HIS A 139 13.97 24.87 -4.21
C HIS A 139 15.26 25.66 -3.96
N TYR A 140 15.20 26.99 -4.14
CA TYR A 140 16.35 27.89 -4.18
C TYR A 140 17.34 27.70 -3.02
N LEU A 141 16.85 27.64 -1.77
CA LEU A 141 17.73 27.48 -0.61
C LEU A 141 18.38 26.09 -0.56
N SER A 142 17.65 25.04 -0.96
CA SER A 142 18.18 23.69 -1.02
C SER A 142 19.25 23.58 -2.11
N PHE A 143 19.02 24.23 -3.25
CA PHE A 143 20.00 24.34 -4.33
C PHE A 143 21.27 25.04 -3.83
N GLN A 144 21.12 26.22 -3.22
CA GLN A 144 22.23 27.04 -2.70
C GLN A 144 23.07 26.30 -1.66
N GLN A 145 22.42 25.64 -0.71
CA GLN A 145 23.10 25.05 0.45
C GLN A 145 23.72 23.70 0.15
N LYS A 146 23.16 22.95 -0.82
CA LYS A 146 23.47 21.52 -0.97
C LYS A 146 23.94 21.10 -2.37
N LEU A 147 23.76 21.94 -3.40
CA LEU A 147 24.05 21.53 -4.78
C LEU A 147 25.01 22.47 -5.53
N SER A 148 24.68 23.76 -5.67
CA SER A 148 25.48 24.74 -6.43
C SER A 148 25.07 26.18 -6.07
N SER A 149 25.92 27.16 -6.43
CA SER A 149 25.54 28.57 -6.35
C SER A 149 24.36 28.87 -7.29
N PRO A 150 23.26 29.50 -6.82
CA PRO A 150 22.13 29.87 -7.67
C PRO A 150 22.48 30.89 -8.75
N GLU A 151 23.54 31.69 -8.57
CA GLU A 151 23.97 32.72 -9.53
C GLU A 151 24.45 32.14 -10.86
N GLY A 152 24.94 30.90 -10.85
CA GLY A 152 25.32 30.19 -12.08
C GLY A 152 24.14 29.57 -12.82
N GLY A 153 22.91 29.73 -12.30
CA GLY A 153 21.69 29.20 -12.89
C GLY A 153 21.69 27.67 -12.96
N GLU A 154 22.06 27.12 -14.11
CA GLU A 154 22.03 25.69 -14.40
C GLU A 154 23.36 25.01 -14.04
N VAL A 155 23.27 23.82 -13.45
CA VAL A 155 24.43 22.97 -13.14
C VAL A 155 24.22 21.55 -13.64
N GLY A 156 25.31 20.92 -14.09
CA GLY A 156 25.33 19.50 -14.41
C GLY A 156 25.13 18.66 -13.15
N ILE A 157 24.30 17.62 -13.25
CA ILE A 157 24.12 16.63 -12.19
C ILE A 157 24.20 15.21 -12.74
N ARG A 158 24.44 14.28 -11.83
CA ARG A 158 23.97 12.90 -11.94
C ARG A 158 22.91 12.65 -10.89
N TRP A 159 21.91 11.86 -11.22
CA TRP A 159 20.82 11.49 -10.33
C TRP A 159 20.50 10.00 -10.43
N ARG A 160 19.90 9.47 -9.38
CA ARG A 160 19.29 8.13 -9.38
C ARG A 160 18.11 8.10 -8.42
N GLN A 161 17.16 7.21 -8.66
CA GLN A 161 16.12 6.95 -7.66
C GLN A 161 16.72 6.20 -6.47
N VAL A 162 16.30 6.55 -5.27
CA VAL A 162 16.70 5.92 -4.01
C VAL A 162 15.49 5.72 -3.11
N GLU A 163 15.63 4.87 -2.09
CA GLU A 163 14.59 4.76 -1.07
C GLU A 163 14.45 6.06 -0.26
N CYS A 164 13.22 6.45 0.02
CA CYS A 164 12.91 7.53 0.93
C CYS A 164 13.23 7.12 2.37
N ALA A 165 14.19 7.81 2.98
CA ALA A 165 14.48 7.72 4.41
C ALA A 165 13.64 8.74 5.20
N ALA A 166 12.31 8.64 5.11
CA ALA A 166 11.42 9.53 5.85
C ALA A 166 11.58 9.33 7.38
N PRO A 167 11.57 10.40 8.19
CA PRO A 167 11.76 10.31 9.63
C PRO A 167 10.58 9.64 10.35
N SER A 168 10.89 8.90 11.42
CA SER A 168 9.94 8.34 12.40
C SER A 168 9.13 9.48 13.09
N PRO A 169 7.80 9.35 13.32
CA PRO A 169 7.13 8.16 13.87
C PRO A 169 6.24 7.35 12.92
N GLY A 170 6.10 7.72 11.65
CA GLY A 170 5.32 6.94 10.67
C GLY A 170 4.77 7.77 9.52
N ILE A 171 4.02 7.14 8.63
CA ILE A 171 3.36 7.80 7.49
C ILE A 171 2.39 8.86 8.01
N VAL A 172 2.37 10.05 7.39
CA VAL A 172 1.39 11.09 7.69
C VAL A 172 0.26 11.02 6.67
N ALA A 173 -0.97 10.78 7.12
CA ALA A 173 -2.14 10.96 6.28
C ALA A 173 -2.68 12.39 6.46
N ASP A 174 -2.53 13.22 5.43
CA ASP A 174 -3.07 14.56 5.40
C ASP A 174 -4.49 14.54 4.80
N ILE A 175 -5.49 14.70 5.66
CA ILE A 175 -6.91 14.66 5.28
C ILE A 175 -7.33 16.08 4.88
N ASP A 176 -7.43 16.33 3.57
CA ASP A 176 -7.86 17.65 3.09
C ASP A 176 -9.38 17.83 3.14
N THR A 177 -10.15 16.75 3.02
CA THR A 177 -11.61 16.79 3.00
C THR A 177 -12.18 15.56 3.69
N TYR A 178 -13.07 15.76 4.66
CA TYR A 178 -13.87 14.71 5.25
C TYR A 178 -15.31 15.17 5.46
N ARG A 179 -16.24 14.65 4.65
CA ARG A 179 -17.68 14.78 4.82
C ARG A 179 -18.27 13.48 5.34
N ALA A 180 -18.82 13.48 6.55
CA ALA A 180 -19.43 12.28 7.15
C ALA A 180 -20.89 12.05 6.70
N THR A 181 -21.56 13.07 6.19
CA THR A 181 -22.96 13.05 5.75
C THR A 181 -23.07 12.95 4.22
N GLU A 182 -24.29 12.77 3.69
CA GLU A 182 -24.57 12.82 2.24
C GLU A 182 -23.70 11.84 1.44
N GLY A 183 -23.82 10.56 1.79
CA GLY A 183 -23.09 9.47 1.14
C GLY A 183 -21.63 9.33 1.56
N GLY A 184 -21.10 10.20 2.43
CA GLY A 184 -19.75 10.07 2.97
C GLY A 184 -18.65 10.32 1.93
N TYR A 185 -17.71 11.21 2.20
CA TYR A 185 -16.58 11.48 1.30
C TYR A 185 -15.31 11.78 2.09
N LEU A 186 -14.22 11.13 1.73
CA LEU A 186 -12.89 11.39 2.29
C LEU A 186 -11.92 11.61 1.14
N ARG A 187 -11.04 12.62 1.25
CA ARG A 187 -9.85 12.76 0.43
C ARG A 187 -8.63 13.04 1.28
N LEU A 188 -7.54 12.35 0.99
CA LEU A 188 -6.27 12.48 1.69
C LEU A 188 -5.06 12.35 0.77
N SER A 189 -3.91 12.79 1.25
CA SER A 189 -2.58 12.43 0.73
C SER A 189 -1.79 11.67 1.79
N LEU A 190 -0.86 10.81 1.34
CA LEU A 190 0.11 10.16 2.21
C LEU A 190 1.47 10.84 2.06
N GLU A 191 1.97 11.38 3.15
CA GLU A 191 3.23 12.10 3.28
C GLU A 191 4.19 11.33 4.19
N GLN A 192 5.49 11.69 4.13
CA GLN A 192 6.54 11.03 4.92
C GLN A 192 6.56 9.50 4.73
N VAL A 193 6.30 9.05 3.50
CA VAL A 193 6.32 7.63 3.13
C VAL A 193 7.77 7.20 2.90
N ALA A 194 8.25 6.22 3.66
CA ALA A 194 9.57 5.62 3.48
C ALA A 194 9.55 4.51 2.40
N GLY A 195 10.70 3.87 2.16
CA GLY A 195 10.81 2.82 1.14
C GLY A 195 10.86 3.41 -0.26
N THR A 196 10.12 2.89 -1.24
CA THR A 196 10.10 3.47 -2.60
C THR A 196 9.49 4.87 -2.67
N GLY A 197 8.69 5.24 -1.67
CA GLY A 197 7.86 6.45 -1.67
C GLY A 197 6.60 6.34 -2.54
N ALA A 198 6.49 5.29 -3.36
CA ALA A 198 5.36 5.06 -4.26
C ALA A 198 4.33 4.10 -3.64
N ILE A 199 3.06 4.44 -3.81
CA ILE A 199 1.86 3.79 -3.25
C ILE A 199 0.99 3.25 -4.39
N ALA A 200 0.81 1.93 -4.41
CA ALA A 200 -0.03 1.18 -5.34
C ALA A 200 -1.54 1.31 -5.03
N ALA A 201 -1.90 1.38 -3.75
CA ALA A 201 -3.29 1.42 -3.34
C ALA A 201 -3.43 1.99 -1.94
N VAL A 202 -4.54 2.71 -1.72
CA VAL A 202 -5.04 3.05 -0.39
C VAL A 202 -6.46 2.51 -0.27
N GLU A 203 -6.75 1.87 0.85
CA GLU A 203 -8.05 1.25 1.10
C GLU A 203 -8.51 1.55 2.51
N LEU A 204 -9.82 1.66 2.68
CA LEU A 204 -10.46 1.97 3.95
C LEU A 204 -11.45 0.88 4.30
N ARG A 205 -11.60 0.61 5.58
CA ARG A 205 -12.71 -0.18 6.10
C ARG A 205 -13.13 0.35 7.46
N ARG A 206 -14.34 0.03 7.88
CA ARG A 206 -14.72 0.18 9.28
C ARG A 206 -13.77 -0.65 10.12
N SER A 207 -13.19 -0.07 11.17
CA SER A 207 -12.39 -0.80 12.13
C SER A 207 -13.25 -1.92 12.68
N PRO A 208 -12.83 -3.19 12.55
CA PRO A 208 -13.60 -4.30 13.03
C PRO A 208 -13.42 -4.42 14.54
N LEU A 209 -13.24 -3.34 15.30
CA LEU A 209 -13.15 -3.36 16.75
C LEU A 209 -14.39 -2.65 17.32
N ALA A 210 -15.16 -3.36 18.15
CA ALA A 210 -16.11 -2.74 19.07
C ALA A 210 -15.61 -2.99 20.50
N GLY A 211 -14.92 -2.01 21.07
CA GLY A 211 -14.10 -2.23 22.26
C GLY A 211 -12.91 -3.16 21.95
N ASP A 212 -12.63 -4.13 22.83
CA ASP A 212 -11.49 -5.06 22.71
C ASP A 212 -11.77 -6.33 21.86
N ARG A 213 -12.88 -6.38 21.08
CA ARG A 213 -13.31 -7.59 20.33
C ARG A 213 -13.63 -7.30 18.86
N LEU A 214 -13.49 -8.33 18.01
CA LEU A 214 -13.55 -8.25 16.55
C LEU A 214 -15.00 -8.27 16.00
N SER A 215 -15.50 -7.13 15.51
CA SER A 215 -16.77 -7.02 14.78
C SER A 215 -16.63 -7.41 13.30
N LEU A 216 -17.58 -8.18 12.80
CA LEU A 216 -17.64 -8.65 11.42
C LEU A 216 -18.12 -7.64 10.40
N ALA A 217 -18.88 -6.65 10.84
CA ALA A 217 -19.48 -5.65 9.98
C ALA A 217 -18.43 -4.72 9.31
N GLY A 218 -17.14 -4.85 9.67
CA GLY A 218 -16.05 -4.02 9.17
C GLY A 218 -14.94 -4.79 8.43
N THR A 219 -15.17 -5.97 7.88
CA THR A 219 -14.09 -6.76 7.25
C THR A 219 -13.80 -6.38 5.80
N THR A 220 -14.74 -5.76 5.09
CA THR A 220 -14.59 -5.43 3.67
C THR A 220 -13.78 -4.16 3.44
N TRP A 221 -12.70 -4.28 2.68
CA TRP A 221 -11.88 -3.15 2.24
C TRP A 221 -12.53 -2.43 1.05
N SER A 222 -12.68 -1.12 1.17
CA SER A 222 -13.13 -0.22 0.11
C SER A 222 -11.93 0.50 -0.48
N ARG A 223 -11.68 0.30 -1.78
CA ARG A 223 -10.53 0.89 -2.46
C ARG A 223 -10.76 2.36 -2.78
N MET A 224 -9.80 3.21 -2.38
CA MET A 224 -9.81 4.63 -2.74
C MET A 224 -9.36 4.81 -4.19
N LEU A 225 -9.95 5.80 -4.86
CA LEU A 225 -9.56 6.24 -6.19
C LEU A 225 -8.39 7.21 -6.08
N ASN A 226 -7.34 6.99 -6.87
CA ASN A 226 -6.30 8.00 -7.05
C ASN A 226 -6.79 9.01 -8.09
N SER A 227 -7.21 10.20 -7.63
CA SER A 227 -7.85 11.18 -8.52
C SER A 227 -6.84 12.06 -9.25
N TRP A 228 -5.74 12.40 -8.60
CA TRP A 228 -4.65 13.19 -9.18
C TRP A 228 -3.41 13.20 -8.27
N GLY A 229 -2.21 13.12 -8.84
CA GLY A 229 -0.97 13.13 -8.06
C GLY A 229 -1.00 12.07 -6.95
N ALA A 230 -0.71 12.48 -5.71
CA ALA A 230 -0.78 11.65 -4.51
C ALA A 230 -2.12 11.75 -3.75
N LYS A 231 -3.18 12.28 -4.37
CA LYS A 231 -4.51 12.37 -3.76
C LYS A 231 -5.31 11.08 -3.94
N TRP A 232 -5.85 10.60 -2.83
CA TRP A 232 -6.71 9.42 -2.75
C TRP A 232 -8.07 9.82 -2.19
N GLU A 233 -9.14 9.42 -2.87
CA GLU A 233 -10.50 9.77 -2.48
C GLU A 233 -11.46 8.58 -2.49
N LEU A 234 -12.43 8.60 -1.60
CA LEU A 234 -13.47 7.59 -1.50
C LEU A 234 -14.81 8.24 -1.18
N SER A 235 -15.82 7.90 -1.98
CA SER A 235 -17.23 8.15 -1.67
C SER A 235 -17.88 6.88 -1.11
N GLY A 236 -18.99 6.99 -0.39
CA GLY A 236 -19.63 5.80 0.21
C GLY A 236 -18.86 5.30 1.42
N LEU A 237 -18.35 6.23 2.25
CA LEU A 237 -17.47 5.87 3.37
C LEU A 237 -18.13 4.87 4.33
N PRO A 238 -17.38 3.85 4.79
CA PRO A 238 -17.80 3.05 5.93
C PRO A 238 -18.03 3.90 7.17
N GLU A 239 -18.83 3.41 8.11
CA GLU A 239 -18.91 4.02 9.45
C GLU A 239 -17.56 3.94 10.16
N GLY A 240 -17.18 5.01 10.86
CA GLY A 240 -15.95 5.06 11.65
C GLY A 240 -16.04 4.29 12.98
N PRO A 241 -14.90 4.08 13.69
CA PRO A 241 -13.55 4.49 13.30
C PRO A 241 -13.04 3.67 12.10
N LEU A 242 -12.15 4.24 11.28
CA LEU A 242 -11.67 3.61 10.04
C LEU A 242 -10.25 3.04 10.20
N ASP A 243 -10.04 1.82 9.72
CA ASP A 243 -8.71 1.32 9.40
C ASP A 243 -8.29 1.83 8.02
N LEU A 244 -6.98 2.02 7.83
CA LEU A 244 -6.39 2.44 6.56
C LEU A 244 -5.31 1.44 6.15
N ARG A 245 -5.45 0.83 4.98
CA ARG A 245 -4.42 -0.02 4.35
C ARG A 245 -3.69 0.76 3.28
N VAL A 246 -2.37 0.79 3.37
CA VAL A 246 -1.47 1.39 2.39
C VAL A 246 -0.67 0.27 1.74
N THR A 247 -0.73 0.18 0.40
CA THR A 247 0.06 -0.78 -0.37
C THR A 247 1.10 -0.05 -1.19
N SER A 248 2.38 -0.39 -1.07
CA SER A 248 3.45 0.20 -1.89
C SER A 248 3.40 -0.31 -3.34
N ASP A 249 4.13 0.35 -4.24
CA ASP A 249 4.34 -0.10 -5.62
C ASP A 249 5.01 -1.49 -5.73
N ARG A 250 5.65 -1.96 -4.66
CA ARG A 250 6.22 -3.32 -4.55
C ARG A 250 5.23 -4.36 -4.01
N GLY A 251 4.01 -3.95 -3.66
CA GLY A 251 2.99 -4.84 -3.10
C GLY A 251 3.08 -5.05 -1.58
N GLU A 252 4.00 -4.36 -0.89
CA GLU A 252 4.02 -4.39 0.59
C GLU A 252 2.78 -3.65 1.12
N ALA A 253 1.97 -4.31 1.95
CA ALA A 253 0.76 -3.73 2.51
C ALA A 253 0.89 -3.53 4.02
N LEU A 254 0.63 -2.31 4.48
CA LEU A 254 0.61 -1.93 5.89
C LEU A 254 -0.80 -1.52 6.29
N VAL A 255 -1.24 -1.92 7.49
CA VAL A 255 -2.57 -1.59 8.01
C VAL A 255 -2.44 -0.74 9.27
N ALA A 256 -2.86 0.52 9.18
CA ALA A 256 -3.07 1.40 10.31
C ALA A 256 -4.48 1.17 10.88
N ARG A 257 -4.55 0.56 12.06
CA ARG A 257 -5.82 0.31 12.75
C ARG A 257 -6.32 1.58 13.43
N GLU A 258 -7.64 1.80 13.39
CA GLU A 258 -8.27 3.02 13.93
C GLU A 258 -7.55 4.31 13.51
N ALA A 259 -7.08 4.35 12.25
CA ALA A 259 -6.33 5.46 11.68
C ALA A 259 -7.15 6.77 11.73
N ILE A 260 -8.44 6.69 11.42
CA ILE A 260 -9.36 7.84 11.43
C ILE A 260 -10.45 7.58 12.45
N LYS A 261 -10.31 8.21 13.63
CA LYS A 261 -11.17 7.93 14.80
C LYS A 261 -12.47 8.72 14.81
N GLN A 262 -12.42 9.95 14.31
CA GLN A 262 -13.53 10.90 14.40
C GLN A 262 -13.98 11.33 13.01
N ALA A 263 -15.28 11.19 12.76
CA ALA A 263 -15.86 11.56 11.48
C ALA A 263 -15.84 13.08 11.27
N GLY A 264 -15.48 13.53 10.07
CA GLY A 264 -15.46 14.95 9.70
C GLY A 264 -14.24 15.75 10.15
N VAL A 265 -13.26 15.13 10.81
CA VAL A 265 -12.01 15.80 11.20
C VAL A 265 -11.02 15.81 10.04
N VAL A 266 -10.50 17.00 9.72
CA VAL A 266 -9.49 17.23 8.67
C VAL A 266 -8.14 17.58 9.29
N GLY A 267 -7.09 17.53 8.47
CA GLY A 267 -5.70 17.80 8.85
C GLY A 267 -4.83 16.55 8.89
N SER A 268 -3.61 16.72 9.37
CA SER A 268 -2.59 15.68 9.31
C SER A 268 -2.65 14.75 10.53
N ILE A 269 -2.73 13.44 10.27
CA ILE A 269 -2.68 12.38 11.27
C ILE A 269 -1.46 11.48 11.04
N THR A 270 -0.64 11.26 12.07
CA THR A 270 0.47 10.30 11.99
C THR A 270 -0.05 8.88 12.20
N LEU A 271 0.15 8.04 11.20
CA LEU A 271 -0.17 6.63 11.22
C LEU A 271 0.98 5.85 11.88
N PRO A 272 0.71 4.86 12.75
CA PRO A 272 1.73 4.07 13.43
C PRO A 272 2.27 2.94 12.52
N ILE A 273 2.51 3.25 11.24
CA ILE A 273 3.01 2.32 10.22
C ILE A 273 4.06 3.03 9.36
N GLN A 274 5.04 2.28 8.87
CA GLN A 274 6.06 2.78 7.94
C GLN A 274 6.66 1.63 7.13
N PHE A 275 7.02 1.90 5.87
CA PHE A 275 7.75 0.93 5.05
C PHE A 275 9.22 0.87 5.48
N SER A 276 9.80 -0.33 5.47
CA SER A 276 11.22 -0.50 5.76
C SER A 276 12.09 0.09 4.64
N VAL A 277 13.21 0.69 5.04
CA VAL A 277 14.34 0.95 4.14
C VAL A 277 15.36 -0.18 4.29
N ALA A 278 16.06 -0.55 3.22
CA ALA A 278 16.99 -1.67 3.19
C ALA A 278 18.20 -1.53 4.16
N GLU A 279 18.35 -0.41 4.86
CA GLU A 279 19.45 -0.15 5.80
C GLU A 279 18.96 0.31 7.19
N GLN A 280 18.12 -0.51 7.83
CA GLN A 280 18.21 -0.71 9.29
C GLN A 280 18.92 -2.04 9.59
N ALA A 281 20.20 -2.14 9.20
CA ALA A 281 21.06 -3.16 9.73
C ALA A 281 21.38 -2.83 11.20
N GLY A 282 20.57 -3.33 12.15
CA GLY A 282 21.03 -3.42 13.54
C GLY A 282 20.06 -3.21 14.71
N THR A 283 18.74 -3.15 14.53
CA THR A 283 17.82 -3.18 15.70
C THR A 283 16.60 -4.08 15.45
N ALA A 284 16.84 -5.39 15.52
CA ALA A 284 15.85 -6.30 16.07
C ALA A 284 15.80 -6.04 17.59
N ASP A 285 14.92 -5.15 18.03
CA ASP A 285 14.20 -5.20 19.32
C ASP A 285 13.53 -3.85 19.62
N GLY A 286 12.19 -3.84 19.69
CA GLY A 286 11.46 -2.63 20.11
C GLY A 286 9.93 -2.62 19.97
N ARG A 287 9.24 -3.74 20.27
CA ARG A 287 7.79 -3.91 20.56
C ARG A 287 6.83 -2.73 20.27
N THR A 288 5.92 -2.94 19.32
CA THR A 288 4.51 -3.23 19.61
C THR A 288 4.02 -4.34 18.69
N THR A 289 3.23 -5.25 19.25
CA THR A 289 2.90 -6.58 18.71
C THR A 289 1.88 -6.51 17.56
N ALA A 290 2.38 -6.53 16.34
CA ALA A 290 1.83 -7.34 15.27
C ALA A 290 3.05 -8.03 14.62
N GLU A 291 2.95 -9.34 14.38
CA GLU A 291 4.03 -10.12 13.79
C GLU A 291 4.46 -9.48 12.47
N VAL A 292 5.69 -8.96 12.45
CA VAL A 292 6.39 -8.60 11.22
C VAL A 292 6.62 -9.92 10.50
N VAL A 293 5.73 -10.25 9.56
CA VAL A 293 6.06 -11.25 8.54
C VAL A 293 7.00 -10.54 7.57
N PRO A 294 8.30 -10.88 7.54
CA PRO A 294 9.19 -10.31 6.55
C PRO A 294 8.69 -10.72 5.16
N ALA A 295 8.58 -9.77 4.25
CA ALA A 295 8.72 -10.07 2.83
C ALA A 295 10.18 -10.48 2.59
N ALA A 296 10.53 -11.70 3.00
CA ALA A 296 11.33 -12.48 2.10
C ALA A 296 10.65 -12.38 0.72
N ALA A 297 11.42 -12.48 -0.36
CA ALA A 297 10.89 -13.33 -1.41
C ALA A 297 10.64 -14.71 -0.75
N SER A 298 9.50 -14.87 -0.07
CA SER A 298 8.94 -16.17 0.09
C SER A 298 8.54 -16.49 -1.33
N SER A 299 9.19 -17.50 -1.85
CA SER A 299 8.72 -18.32 -2.95
C SER A 299 7.33 -18.86 -2.62
N CYS A 300 6.34 -17.97 -2.43
CA CYS A 300 4.95 -18.31 -2.27
C CYS A 300 4.47 -18.70 -3.67
N ASN A 301 4.93 -19.88 -4.07
CA ASN A 301 4.53 -20.58 -5.27
C ASN A 301 3.27 -21.40 -4.98
N ALA A 302 2.74 -21.37 -3.74
CA ALA A 302 1.57 -22.11 -3.34
C ALA A 302 0.32 -21.37 -3.82
N THR A 303 -0.27 -21.91 -4.86
CA THR A 303 -1.50 -21.39 -5.46
C THR A 303 -2.73 -21.99 -4.78
N LEU A 304 -3.92 -21.42 -5.02
CA LEU A 304 -5.16 -22.09 -4.62
C LEU A 304 -5.30 -23.45 -5.30
N ALA A 305 -4.81 -23.58 -6.54
CA ALA A 305 -4.76 -24.86 -7.23
C ALA A 305 -3.89 -25.90 -6.49
N ASP A 306 -2.80 -25.49 -5.84
CA ASP A 306 -1.96 -26.41 -5.04
C ASP A 306 -2.68 -26.84 -3.76
N LEU A 307 -3.33 -25.91 -3.04
CA LEU A 307 -4.17 -26.26 -1.89
C LEU A 307 -5.31 -27.22 -2.24
N LEU A 308 -5.93 -27.06 -3.42
CA LEU A 308 -6.96 -27.97 -3.89
C LEU A 308 -6.41 -29.38 -4.16
N ARG A 309 -5.20 -29.48 -4.74
CA ARG A 309 -4.55 -30.78 -5.02
C ARG A 309 -4.17 -31.52 -3.73
N ASP A 310 -3.77 -30.80 -2.70
CA ASP A 310 -3.35 -31.37 -1.41
C ASP A 310 -4.53 -31.80 -0.53
N ARG A 311 -5.78 -31.60 -0.98
CA ARG A 311 -7.00 -31.89 -0.23
C ARG A 311 -7.85 -32.90 -0.97
N PRO A 312 -7.70 -34.21 -0.69
CA PRO A 312 -8.46 -35.27 -1.35
C PRO A 312 -9.99 -35.07 -1.32
N GLN A 313 -10.50 -34.44 -0.26
CA GLN A 313 -11.90 -34.10 -0.09
C GLN A 313 -12.41 -32.98 -1.03
N LEU A 314 -11.54 -32.35 -1.81
CA LEU A 314 -11.87 -31.31 -2.81
C LEU A 314 -11.66 -31.79 -4.25
N SER A 315 -11.38 -33.08 -4.46
CA SER A 315 -11.06 -33.65 -5.78
C SER A 315 -12.19 -33.51 -6.80
N THR A 316 -13.47 -33.57 -6.38
CA THR A 316 -14.61 -33.32 -7.28
C THR A 316 -14.63 -31.87 -7.76
N LEU A 317 -14.41 -30.91 -6.85
CA LEU A 317 -14.32 -29.49 -7.20
C LEU A 317 -13.16 -29.22 -8.16
N LEU A 318 -11.99 -29.80 -7.89
CA LEU A 318 -10.82 -29.69 -8.76
C LEU A 318 -11.15 -30.17 -10.18
N GLY A 319 -11.78 -31.34 -10.32
CA GLY A 319 -12.20 -31.86 -11.63
C GLY A 319 -13.18 -30.96 -12.37
N HIS A 320 -14.12 -30.31 -11.67
CA HIS A 320 -15.03 -29.33 -12.27
C HIS A 320 -14.32 -28.04 -12.71
N LEU A 321 -13.36 -27.54 -11.92
CA LEU A 321 -12.55 -26.37 -12.28
C LEU A 321 -11.66 -26.65 -13.51
N GLU A 322 -11.15 -27.88 -13.64
CA GLU A 322 -10.40 -28.32 -14.80
C GLU A 322 -11.27 -28.42 -16.06
N SER A 323 -12.46 -29.03 -15.96
CA SER A 323 -13.36 -29.21 -17.11
C SER A 323 -13.92 -27.90 -17.66
N THR A 324 -14.08 -26.89 -16.80
CA THR A 324 -14.55 -25.56 -17.18
C THR A 324 -13.42 -24.62 -17.62
N GLY A 325 -12.19 -24.88 -17.18
CA GLY A 325 -11.02 -24.04 -17.45
C GLY A 325 -10.81 -22.92 -16.42
N LEU A 326 -11.65 -22.85 -15.38
CA LEU A 326 -11.49 -21.87 -14.29
C LEU A 326 -10.28 -22.15 -13.40
N LEU A 327 -9.70 -23.35 -13.44
CA LEU A 327 -8.50 -23.67 -12.67
C LEU A 327 -7.33 -22.72 -12.99
N THR A 328 -7.23 -22.20 -14.22
CA THR A 328 -6.13 -21.29 -14.61
C THR A 328 -6.12 -20.00 -13.78
N LEU A 329 -7.29 -19.50 -13.37
CA LEU A 329 -7.40 -18.34 -12.48
C LEU A 329 -6.78 -18.63 -11.11
N LEU A 330 -6.91 -19.87 -10.64
CA LEU A 330 -6.45 -20.30 -9.31
C LEU A 330 -4.99 -20.76 -9.30
N GLN A 331 -4.35 -20.83 -10.47
CA GLN A 331 -2.95 -21.17 -10.67
C GLN A 331 -2.05 -19.92 -10.69
N ASP A 332 -2.63 -18.72 -10.70
CA ASP A 332 -1.86 -17.49 -10.62
C ASP A 332 -1.49 -17.20 -9.14
N PRO A 333 -0.20 -17.27 -8.76
CA PRO A 333 0.24 -17.01 -7.38
C PRO A 333 0.08 -15.55 -6.97
N THR A 334 -0.14 -14.64 -7.93
CA THR A 334 -0.38 -13.21 -7.68
C THR A 334 -1.87 -12.89 -7.54
N ALA A 335 -2.76 -13.84 -7.87
CA ALA A 335 -4.19 -13.65 -7.71
C ALA A 335 -4.56 -13.44 -6.24
N THR A 336 -5.47 -12.50 -6.02
CA THR A 336 -6.07 -12.22 -4.72
C THR A 336 -7.56 -12.54 -4.81
N VAL A 337 -7.90 -13.79 -4.55
CA VAL A 337 -9.29 -14.27 -4.62
C VAL A 337 -9.63 -15.12 -3.39
N THR A 338 -10.91 -15.23 -3.10
CA THR A 338 -11.43 -16.17 -2.09
C THR A 338 -12.26 -17.23 -2.76
N LEU A 339 -11.92 -18.49 -2.52
CA LEU A 339 -12.66 -19.66 -2.98
C LEU A 339 -13.46 -20.26 -1.83
N PHE A 340 -14.78 -20.33 -1.98
CA PHE A 340 -15.62 -21.18 -1.15
C PHE A 340 -15.71 -22.55 -1.81
N ALA A 341 -15.03 -23.54 -1.26
CA ALA A 341 -14.78 -24.83 -1.87
C ALA A 341 -15.73 -25.91 -1.31
N PRO A 342 -16.76 -26.34 -2.06
CA PRO A 342 -17.61 -27.43 -1.60
C PRO A 342 -16.83 -28.75 -1.60
N THR A 343 -16.99 -29.52 -0.51
CA THR A 343 -16.36 -30.84 -0.37
C THR A 343 -16.98 -31.87 -1.31
N ASN A 344 -16.32 -33.01 -1.50
CA ASN A 344 -16.85 -34.12 -2.27
C ASN A 344 -18.21 -34.59 -1.74
N ASP A 345 -18.38 -34.58 -0.42
CA ASP A 345 -19.66 -34.91 0.22
C ASP A 345 -20.72 -33.85 -0.07
N ALA A 346 -20.34 -32.57 -0.20
CA ALA A 346 -21.23 -31.51 -0.64
C ALA A 346 -21.72 -31.75 -2.07
N TRP A 347 -20.79 -32.05 -2.99
CA TRP A 347 -21.14 -32.37 -4.38
C TRP A 347 -22.00 -33.63 -4.52
N ALA A 348 -21.79 -34.64 -3.67
CA ALA A 348 -22.60 -35.86 -3.67
C ALA A 348 -24.07 -35.62 -3.25
N LYS A 349 -24.34 -34.55 -2.49
CA LYS A 349 -25.69 -34.16 -2.06
C LYS A 349 -26.45 -33.36 -3.12
N VAL A 350 -25.76 -32.85 -4.16
CA VAL A 350 -26.43 -32.08 -5.21
C VAL A 350 -27.40 -32.99 -5.96
N ALA A 351 -28.69 -32.65 -5.93
CA ALA A 351 -29.72 -33.43 -6.60
C ALA A 351 -29.46 -33.47 -8.12
N ARG A 352 -29.73 -34.61 -8.76
CA ARG A 352 -29.63 -34.79 -10.22
C ARG A 352 -30.44 -33.77 -11.06
N ALA A 353 -31.32 -32.99 -10.42
CA ALA A 353 -32.11 -31.95 -11.06
C ALA A 353 -31.34 -30.66 -11.36
N ALA A 354 -30.16 -30.44 -10.75
CA ALA A 354 -29.27 -29.37 -11.18
C ALA A 354 -28.57 -29.83 -12.48
N ASP A 355 -28.82 -29.15 -13.60
CA ASP A 355 -28.19 -29.46 -14.89
C ASP A 355 -26.72 -29.01 -14.91
N LEU A 356 -25.92 -29.69 -14.09
CA LEU A 356 -24.48 -29.48 -13.99
C LEU A 356 -23.72 -30.29 -15.06
N THR A 357 -24.45 -30.95 -15.98
CA THR A 357 -23.85 -31.62 -17.13
C THR A 357 -23.53 -30.65 -18.25
N ASP A 358 -24.24 -29.53 -18.32
CA ASP A 358 -23.91 -28.42 -19.19
C ASP A 358 -22.67 -27.68 -18.66
N ARG A 359 -21.68 -27.51 -19.53
CA ARG A 359 -20.39 -26.89 -19.19
C ARG A 359 -20.53 -25.41 -18.85
N GLU A 360 -21.42 -24.68 -19.52
CA GLU A 360 -21.64 -23.24 -19.33
C GLU A 360 -22.35 -23.01 -17.99
N VAL A 361 -23.35 -23.84 -17.68
CA VAL A 361 -24.02 -23.84 -16.38
C VAL A 361 -23.02 -24.16 -15.26
N LEU A 362 -22.22 -25.22 -15.43
CA LEU A 362 -21.18 -25.58 -14.45
C LEU A 362 -20.17 -24.45 -14.25
N GLN A 363 -19.76 -23.76 -15.32
CA GLN A 363 -18.84 -22.63 -15.22
C GLN A 363 -19.44 -21.46 -14.41
N GLN A 364 -20.73 -21.14 -14.62
CA GLN A 364 -21.43 -20.11 -13.85
C GLN A 364 -21.57 -20.48 -12.37
N VAL A 365 -21.85 -21.75 -12.08
CA VAL A 365 -21.88 -22.28 -10.71
C VAL A 365 -20.51 -22.15 -10.07
N LEU A 366 -19.43 -22.55 -10.73
CA LEU A 366 -18.08 -22.45 -10.17
C LEU A 366 -17.63 -20.99 -9.98
N ALA A 367 -17.97 -20.09 -10.89
CA ALA A 367 -17.69 -18.66 -10.74
C ALA A 367 -18.44 -18.03 -9.56
N PHE A 368 -19.62 -18.55 -9.19
CA PHE A 368 -20.34 -18.14 -7.97
C PHE A 368 -19.58 -18.45 -6.68
N HIS A 369 -18.69 -19.45 -6.70
CA HIS A 369 -17.89 -19.84 -5.55
C HIS A 369 -16.58 -19.03 -5.42
N ILE A 370 -16.29 -18.15 -6.38
CA ILE A 370 -15.08 -17.34 -6.44
C ILE A 370 -15.43 -15.89 -6.20
N VAL A 371 -14.76 -15.28 -5.24
CA VAL A 371 -14.90 -13.87 -4.88
C VAL A 371 -13.60 -13.14 -5.19
N GLN A 372 -13.70 -11.95 -5.76
CA GLN A 372 -12.57 -11.06 -5.95
C GLN A 372 -12.13 -10.45 -4.61
N GLY A 373 -10.84 -10.53 -4.31
CA GLY A 373 -10.30 -10.07 -3.03
C GLY A 373 -10.25 -11.16 -1.95
N GLN A 374 -9.64 -10.79 -0.82
CA GLN A 374 -9.46 -11.67 0.32
C GLN A 374 -10.59 -11.48 1.34
N VAL A 375 -11.39 -12.53 1.54
CA VAL A 375 -12.47 -12.59 2.53
C VAL A 375 -12.05 -13.56 3.62
N VAL A 376 -11.70 -12.99 4.77
CA VAL A 376 -11.35 -13.75 5.99
C VAL A 376 -12.60 -13.96 6.81
N ILE A 377 -12.86 -15.23 7.12
CA ILE A 377 -13.99 -15.67 7.92
C ILE A 377 -13.58 -15.61 9.40
N PRO A 378 -14.30 -14.88 10.26
CA PRO A 378 -14.00 -14.82 11.70
C PRO A 378 -14.27 -16.18 12.37
N SER A 379 -13.87 -16.34 13.64
CA SER A 379 -14.46 -17.37 14.49
C SER A 379 -15.66 -16.83 15.25
N THR A 380 -16.61 -17.69 15.61
CA THR A 380 -17.76 -17.32 16.47
C THR A 380 -17.33 -16.78 17.84
N GLN A 381 -16.14 -17.15 18.32
CA GLN A 381 -15.55 -16.64 19.57
C GLN A 381 -15.09 -15.18 19.45
N GLN A 382 -14.85 -14.72 18.22
CA GLN A 382 -14.43 -13.36 17.90
C GLN A 382 -15.62 -12.41 17.74
N MET A 383 -16.83 -12.92 17.49
CA MET A 383 -18.06 -12.14 17.31
C MET A 383 -18.54 -11.45 18.58
N LEU A 384 -19.26 -10.33 18.42
CA LEU A 384 -19.84 -9.60 19.54
C LEU A 384 -21.07 -10.34 20.11
N PRO A 385 -21.27 -10.34 21.45
CA PRO A 385 -22.45 -10.94 22.07
C PRO A 385 -23.79 -10.41 21.54
N GLU A 386 -23.87 -9.12 21.19
CA GLU A 386 -25.03 -8.47 20.59
C GLU A 386 -25.33 -8.94 19.16
N ASP A 387 -24.29 -9.21 18.36
CA ASP A 387 -24.43 -9.78 17.01
C ASP A 387 -24.94 -11.23 17.09
N LEU A 388 -24.48 -11.99 18.09
CA LEU A 388 -24.98 -13.33 18.36
C LEU A 388 -26.41 -13.31 18.93
N ALA A 389 -26.74 -12.34 19.78
CA ALA A 389 -28.06 -12.19 20.39
C ALA A 389 -29.13 -11.68 19.40
N SER A 390 -28.74 -10.91 18.38
CA SER A 390 -29.60 -10.48 17.27
C SER A 390 -29.80 -11.56 16.20
N GLY A 391 -29.21 -12.75 16.41
CA GLY A 391 -29.37 -13.91 15.54
C GLY A 391 -28.26 -14.07 14.49
N GLY A 392 -27.30 -13.15 14.40
CA GLY A 392 -26.18 -13.21 13.46
C GLY A 392 -26.13 -12.03 12.49
N VAL A 393 -25.03 -11.94 11.73
CA VAL A 393 -24.76 -10.90 10.73
C VAL A 393 -24.78 -11.51 9.33
N LEU A 394 -25.40 -10.81 8.38
CA LEU A 394 -25.42 -11.18 6.97
C LEU A 394 -24.52 -10.23 6.18
N LEU A 395 -23.54 -10.77 5.47
CA LEU A 395 -22.68 -10.03 4.54
C LEU A 395 -23.04 -10.40 3.10
N ASN A 396 -23.29 -9.43 2.24
CA ASN A 396 -23.44 -9.66 0.81
C ASN A 396 -22.08 -9.50 0.14
N ILE A 397 -21.69 -10.48 -0.67
CA ILE A 397 -20.41 -10.50 -1.37
C ILE A 397 -20.66 -10.65 -2.87
N ASP A 398 -20.01 -9.80 -3.66
CA ASP A 398 -20.01 -9.89 -5.11
C ASP A 398 -19.11 -11.05 -5.56
N THR A 399 -19.71 -12.01 -6.25
CA THR A 399 -18.99 -13.16 -6.80
C THR A 399 -18.59 -12.92 -8.26
N LEU A 400 -17.71 -13.77 -8.80
CA LEU A 400 -17.22 -13.63 -10.16
C LEU A 400 -18.31 -13.82 -11.23
N ASN A 401 -19.42 -14.50 -10.89
CA ASN A 401 -20.56 -14.63 -11.78
C ASN A 401 -21.54 -13.44 -11.72
N GLY A 402 -21.31 -12.49 -10.81
CA GLY A 402 -22.13 -11.29 -10.63
C GLY A 402 -23.38 -11.47 -9.76
N ALA A 403 -23.69 -12.69 -9.31
CA ALA A 403 -24.75 -12.94 -8.33
C ALA A 403 -24.22 -12.75 -6.89
N PRO A 404 -25.03 -12.21 -5.97
CA PRO A 404 -24.59 -12.00 -4.60
C PRO A 404 -24.56 -13.33 -3.84
N LEU A 405 -23.43 -13.63 -3.20
CA LEU A 405 -23.32 -14.70 -2.21
C LEU A 405 -23.43 -14.07 -0.82
N GLN A 406 -24.33 -14.61 0.02
CA GLN A 406 -24.50 -14.10 1.37
C GLN A 406 -23.69 -14.94 2.36
N VAL A 407 -22.85 -14.32 3.17
CA VAL A 407 -22.16 -14.97 4.29
C VAL A 407 -22.90 -14.60 5.56
N PHE A 408 -23.57 -15.58 6.16
CA PHE A 408 -24.21 -15.46 7.45
C PHE A 408 -23.28 -15.95 8.54
N ALA A 409 -22.96 -15.10 9.49
CA ALA A 409 -22.24 -15.48 10.69
C ALA A 409 -23.18 -15.41 11.89
N GLY A 410 -23.41 -16.53 12.57
CA GLY A 410 -24.35 -16.60 13.68
C GLY A 410 -23.93 -17.57 14.77
N PRO A 411 -24.80 -17.81 15.77
CA PRO A 411 -24.51 -18.71 16.89
C PRO A 411 -24.18 -20.15 16.49
N ALA A 412 -24.68 -20.59 15.33
CA ALA A 412 -24.45 -21.92 14.78
C ALA A 412 -23.16 -22.05 13.95
N GLY A 413 -22.37 -20.97 13.81
CA GLY A 413 -21.21 -20.92 12.93
C GLY A 413 -21.42 -20.00 11.75
N ILE A 414 -20.66 -20.22 10.68
CA ILE A 414 -20.71 -19.41 9.47
C ILE A 414 -21.28 -20.25 8.34
N ALA A 415 -22.29 -19.70 7.70
CA ALA A 415 -23.05 -20.32 6.62
C ALA A 415 -23.02 -19.43 5.38
N LEU A 416 -22.97 -20.05 4.22
CA LEU A 416 -23.22 -19.36 2.95
C LEU A 416 -24.66 -19.56 2.55
N ARG A 417 -25.27 -18.50 2.02
CA ARG A 417 -26.61 -18.54 1.41
C ARG A 417 -26.50 -18.01 -0.01
N ASP A 418 -27.11 -18.72 -0.92
CA ASP A 418 -27.23 -18.31 -2.32
C ASP A 418 -28.40 -17.34 -2.57
N GLY A 419 -29.10 -16.94 -1.50
CA GLY A 419 -30.26 -16.05 -1.55
C GLY A 419 -31.59 -16.78 -1.77
N SER A 420 -31.57 -18.10 -1.96
CA SER A 420 -32.76 -18.92 -2.08
C SER A 420 -33.30 -19.36 -0.72
N ALA A 421 -34.63 -19.37 -0.60
CA ALA A 421 -35.28 -19.97 0.56
C ALA A 421 -35.40 -21.51 0.45
N LEU A 422 -34.99 -22.09 -0.69
CA LEU A 422 -35.19 -23.50 -1.02
C LEU A 422 -33.94 -24.35 -0.86
N THR A 423 -32.76 -23.74 -0.78
CA THR A 423 -31.48 -24.41 -0.57
C THR A 423 -31.05 -24.27 0.89
N PRO A 424 -30.51 -25.34 1.51
CA PRO A 424 -29.98 -25.23 2.86
C PRO A 424 -28.67 -24.43 2.89
N ASP A 425 -28.52 -23.63 3.94
CA ASP A 425 -27.29 -22.92 4.31
C ASP A 425 -26.05 -23.84 4.21
N ALA A 426 -25.01 -23.40 3.48
CA ALA A 426 -23.76 -24.15 3.35
C ALA A 426 -22.81 -23.79 4.49
N ILE A 427 -22.68 -24.66 5.49
CA ILE A 427 -21.80 -24.40 6.64
C ILE A 427 -20.33 -24.47 6.21
N VAL A 428 -19.54 -23.50 6.70
CA VAL A 428 -18.09 -23.49 6.55
C VAL A 428 -17.47 -24.46 7.55
N VAL A 429 -16.87 -25.53 7.02
CA VAL A 429 -16.28 -26.62 7.83
C VAL A 429 -14.78 -26.45 8.04
N SER A 430 -14.11 -25.69 7.18
CA SER A 430 -12.71 -25.29 7.34
C SER A 430 -12.53 -23.90 6.77
N ALA A 431 -12.18 -22.93 7.61
CA ALA A 431 -12.06 -21.53 7.24
C ALA A 431 -10.60 -21.09 7.14
N ASN A 432 -10.34 -20.05 6.33
CA ASN A 432 -9.09 -19.30 6.27
C ASN A 432 -7.86 -20.15 5.91
N ASN A 433 -8.00 -21.07 4.96
CA ASN A 433 -6.85 -21.81 4.44
C ASN A 433 -6.13 -20.92 3.42
N PHE A 434 -5.05 -20.27 3.84
CA PHE A 434 -4.34 -19.28 3.02
C PHE A 434 -3.42 -19.92 1.98
N ALA A 435 -3.49 -19.43 0.75
CA ALA A 435 -2.53 -19.63 -0.34
C ALA A 435 -2.04 -18.25 -0.80
N CYS A 436 -0.92 -17.78 -0.25
CA CYS A 436 -0.42 -16.43 -0.46
C CYS A 436 -1.51 -15.38 -0.15
N SER A 437 -1.86 -14.53 -1.12
CA SER A 437 -2.90 -13.50 -1.01
C SER A 437 -4.33 -14.04 -1.18
N SER A 438 -4.48 -15.31 -1.51
CA SER A 438 -5.77 -15.98 -1.72
C SER A 438 -6.19 -16.84 -0.53
N VAL A 439 -7.49 -17.09 -0.39
CA VAL A 439 -8.07 -17.84 0.73
C VAL A 439 -9.00 -18.94 0.24
N LEU A 440 -8.90 -20.12 0.83
CA LEU A 440 -9.81 -21.25 0.63
C LEU A 440 -10.64 -21.49 1.90
N ASN A 441 -11.96 -21.54 1.74
CA ASN A 441 -12.91 -21.88 2.78
C ASN A 441 -13.71 -23.11 2.34
N GLU A 442 -13.58 -24.24 3.03
CA GLU A 442 -14.34 -25.45 2.71
C GLU A 442 -15.76 -25.36 3.23
N VAL A 443 -16.73 -25.83 2.43
CA VAL A 443 -18.15 -25.82 2.77
C VAL A 443 -18.83 -27.17 2.54
N GLU A 444 -19.87 -27.46 3.33
CA GLU A 444 -20.54 -28.77 3.34
C GLU A 444 -21.76 -28.92 2.42
N ALA A 445 -22.08 -27.87 1.67
CA ALA A 445 -23.08 -27.85 0.61
C ALA A 445 -22.57 -27.02 -0.59
N VAL A 446 -23.22 -27.14 -1.74
CA VAL A 446 -22.89 -26.39 -2.96
C VAL A 446 -23.90 -25.24 -3.12
N PRO A 447 -23.56 -23.99 -2.77
CA PRO A 447 -24.37 -22.83 -3.13
C PRO A 447 -24.64 -22.77 -4.64
N LEU A 448 -25.89 -22.55 -5.04
CA LEU A 448 -26.25 -22.49 -6.48
C LEU A 448 -26.78 -21.11 -6.85
N PRO A 449 -26.24 -20.44 -7.89
CA PRO A 449 -26.66 -19.09 -8.27
C PRO A 449 -28.05 -19.00 -8.90
N TYR A 450 -28.72 -20.13 -9.12
CA TYR A 450 -30.04 -20.21 -9.74
C TYR A 450 -30.93 -21.13 -8.91
N SER A 451 -31.79 -20.55 -8.06
CA SER A 451 -32.97 -21.25 -7.55
C SER A 451 -34.14 -20.31 -7.33
#